data_AF-A0A1U8AFK1-F1
#
_entry.id   AF-A0A1U8AFK1-F1
#
_cell.length_a   1.000
_cell.length_b   1.000
_cell.length_c   1.000
_cell.angle_alpha   90.00
_cell.angle_beta   90.00
_cell.angle_gamma   90.00
#
_symmetry.space_group_name_H-M   'P 1'
#
loop_
_entity.id
_entity.type
_entity.pdbx_description
1 polymer ?
#
loop_
_entity_poly.entity_id
_entity_poly.type
_entity_poly.pdbx_seq_one_letter_code
_entity_poly.pdbx_strand_id
1 'polypeptide(L)'
;MASSDVDESVVKVDKYRSHMYGEGEKYTKWRFGAPPNYDLVDRLFEEGRTQEWSKGSLEEKVQNLVKTWEMEIIHKISPEDYKSINVEKFTFSVNGGKPMSRSETSKLGSYNLFLQTSMPKHLLEYDPSVEMPESSQQVFVATFPRGFALEILQVYSGPPAIVYKFRHWAFMEGPFKGHAPTGEKVEFFG
;
A
#
# COMPACT_ATOMS: atom_id res chain seq x y z
N MET A 1 -14.51 41.79 26.45
CA MET A 1 -13.35 40.96 26.11
C MET A 1 -13.88 39.60 25.71
N ALA A 2 -13.97 39.34 24.40
CA ALA A 2 -14.36 38.02 23.91
C ALA A 2 -13.08 37.21 23.71
N SER A 3 -12.93 36.15 24.49
CA SER A 3 -11.87 35.17 24.34
C SER A 3 -12.09 34.45 23.01
N SER A 4 -11.18 34.62 22.06
CA SER A 4 -11.11 33.81 20.86
C SER A 4 -10.49 32.47 21.28
N ASP A 5 -11.33 31.46 21.47
CA ASP A 5 -10.87 30.07 21.52
C ASP A 5 -10.27 29.76 20.14
N VAL A 6 -8.93 29.74 20.09
CA VAL A 6 -8.19 29.17 18.98
C VAL A 6 -8.39 27.66 19.10
N ASP A 7 -9.28 27.14 18.26
CA ASP A 7 -9.40 25.70 18.01
C ASP A 7 -8.02 25.23 17.52
N GLU A 8 -7.21 24.68 18.43
CA GLU A 8 -6.01 23.94 18.09
C GLU A 8 -6.46 22.74 17.27
N SER A 9 -6.52 22.93 15.95
CA SER A 9 -6.82 21.85 15.03
C SER A 9 -5.78 20.76 15.25
N VAL A 10 -6.16 19.70 15.98
CA VAL A 10 -5.31 18.54 16.21
C VAL A 10 -4.85 18.06 14.84
N VAL A 11 -3.56 18.24 14.55
CA VAL A 11 -2.99 17.79 13.28
C VAL A 11 -3.19 16.28 13.26
N LYS A 12 -4.09 15.82 12.40
CA LYS A 12 -4.34 14.39 12.23
C LYS A 12 -3.03 13.75 11.74
N VAL A 13 -2.53 12.76 12.47
CA VAL A 13 -1.30 12.04 12.11
C VAL A 13 -1.63 10.56 11.99
N ASP A 14 -1.19 9.94 10.90
CA ASP A 14 -1.24 8.49 10.75
C ASP A 14 0.01 7.85 11.35
N LYS A 15 -0.16 6.73 12.05
CA LYS A 15 0.92 6.06 12.79
C LYS A 15 1.97 5.43 11.88
N TYR A 16 1.55 4.93 10.72
CA TYR A 16 2.37 4.07 9.84
C TYR A 16 2.73 4.71 8.51
N ARG A 17 1.99 5.74 8.10
CA ARG A 17 2.13 6.36 6.79
C ARG A 17 2.39 7.85 6.97
N SER A 18 3.50 8.32 6.41
CA SER A 18 3.75 9.76 6.32
C SER A 18 3.00 10.36 5.12
N HIS A 19 3.01 11.69 5.02
CA HIS A 19 2.53 12.42 3.82
C HIS A 19 1.06 12.17 3.47
N MET A 20 0.23 11.87 4.48
CA MET A 20 -1.23 11.75 4.35
C MET A 20 -1.95 13.02 4.82
N TYR A 21 -1.39 13.70 5.82
CA TYR A 21 -1.90 14.93 6.39
C TYR A 21 -0.75 15.93 6.58
N GLY A 22 -1.08 17.22 6.61
CA GLY A 22 -0.12 18.32 6.76
C GLY A 22 -0.35 19.42 5.73
N GLU A 23 0.37 20.55 5.87
CA GLU A 23 0.26 21.69 4.95
C GLU A 23 0.56 21.30 3.49
N GLY A 24 1.52 20.40 3.29
CA GLY A 24 1.90 19.91 1.97
C GLY A 24 0.86 18.98 1.32
N GLU A 25 -0.13 18.52 2.09
CA GLU A 25 -1.18 17.57 1.65
C GLU A 25 -2.55 18.24 1.52
N LYS A 26 -2.68 19.51 1.96
CA LYS A 26 -3.92 20.29 1.93
C LYS A 26 -4.52 20.41 0.53
N TYR A 27 -3.68 20.40 -0.49
CA TYR A 27 -4.07 20.52 -1.90
C TYR A 27 -3.89 19.22 -2.69
N THR A 28 -3.51 18.13 -2.02
CA THR A 28 -3.36 16.83 -2.68
C THR A 28 -4.70 16.38 -3.25
N LYS A 29 -4.70 16.05 -4.53
CA LYS A 29 -5.88 15.48 -5.19
C LYS A 29 -5.90 13.97 -4.94
N TRP A 30 -6.82 13.57 -4.08
CA TRP A 30 -7.06 12.17 -3.75
C TRP A 30 -7.93 11.49 -4.80
N ARG A 31 -7.54 10.30 -5.24
CA ARG A 31 -8.23 9.49 -6.26
C ARG A 31 -9.69 9.21 -5.90
N PHE A 32 -9.98 9.10 -4.61
CA PHE A 32 -11.32 8.83 -4.08
C PHE A 32 -11.92 10.02 -3.33
N GLY A 33 -11.44 11.25 -3.63
CA GLY A 33 -12.01 12.49 -3.11
C GLY A 33 -11.57 12.89 -1.69
N ALA A 34 -10.96 11.99 -0.91
CA ALA A 34 -10.46 12.27 0.43
C ALA A 34 -9.21 11.42 0.77
N PRO A 35 -8.42 11.81 1.80
CA PRO A 35 -7.38 10.95 2.35
C PRO A 35 -7.95 9.58 2.73
N PRO A 36 -7.24 8.48 2.48
CA PRO A 36 -7.69 7.14 2.83
C PRO A 36 -7.85 6.95 4.35
N ASN A 37 -8.75 6.05 4.75
CA ASN A 37 -8.86 5.56 6.11
C ASN A 37 -8.20 4.16 6.19
N TYR A 38 -7.24 4.00 7.11
CA TYR A 38 -6.52 2.74 7.35
C TYR A 38 -6.87 2.05 8.68
N ASP A 39 -7.87 2.52 9.43
CA ASP A 39 -8.22 2.03 10.77
C ASP A 39 -8.41 0.49 10.82
N LEU A 40 -9.05 -0.08 9.80
CA LEU A 40 -9.30 -1.53 9.74
C LEU A 40 -8.03 -2.34 9.47
N VAL A 41 -7.22 -1.92 8.50
CA VAL A 41 -5.99 -2.64 8.16
C VAL A 41 -4.91 -2.43 9.21
N ASP A 42 -4.89 -1.27 9.87
CA ASP A 42 -3.98 -1.00 10.96
C ASP A 42 -4.36 -1.83 12.19
N ARG A 43 -5.65 -1.98 12.50
CA ARG A 43 -6.09 -2.94 13.52
C ARG A 43 -5.68 -4.37 13.19
N LEU A 44 -5.94 -4.81 11.95
CA LEU A 44 -5.53 -6.13 11.48
C LEU A 44 -4.01 -6.34 11.59
N PHE A 45 -3.23 -5.30 11.26
CA PHE A 45 -1.78 -5.30 11.40
C PHE A 45 -1.35 -5.44 12.86
N GLU A 46 -1.92 -4.66 13.77
CA GLU A 46 -1.57 -4.70 15.21
C GLU A 46 -1.93 -6.04 15.86
N GLU A 47 -3.10 -6.60 15.52
CA GLU A 47 -3.55 -7.89 16.04
C GLU A 47 -2.70 -9.06 15.50
N GLY A 48 -2.15 -8.91 14.29
CA GLY A 48 -1.49 -10.01 13.57
C GLY A 48 0.04 -9.96 13.53
N ARG A 49 0.68 -8.79 13.75
CA ARG A 49 2.13 -8.60 13.61
C ARG A 49 2.91 -9.50 14.57
N THR A 50 4.10 -9.91 14.16
CA THR A 50 5.06 -10.64 14.99
C THR A 50 6.27 -9.80 15.38
N GLN A 51 6.49 -8.67 14.70
CA GLN A 51 7.61 -7.77 14.92
C GLN A 51 7.17 -6.44 15.51
N GLU A 52 7.88 -6.00 16.56
CA GLU A 52 7.79 -4.65 17.09
C GLU A 52 9.14 -3.95 16.93
N TRP A 53 9.19 -2.98 16.01
CA TRP A 53 10.42 -2.25 15.72
C TRP A 53 10.59 -1.07 16.67
N SER A 54 11.83 -0.85 17.12
CA SER A 54 12.15 0.29 17.98
C SER A 54 12.00 1.60 17.20
N LYS A 55 11.46 2.63 17.85
CA LYS A 55 11.29 3.94 17.22
C LYS A 55 12.62 4.48 16.69
N GLY A 56 12.64 4.90 15.44
CA GLY A 56 13.80 5.41 14.72
C GLY A 56 14.71 4.33 14.12
N SER A 57 14.42 3.04 14.33
CA SER A 57 15.19 1.94 13.74
C SER A 57 15.05 1.91 12.22
N LEU A 58 15.95 1.18 11.57
CA LEU A 58 15.91 1.04 10.11
C LEU A 58 14.65 0.27 9.68
N GLU A 59 14.29 -0.77 10.42
CA GLU A 59 13.13 -1.62 10.15
C GLU A 59 11.81 -0.85 10.26
N GLU A 60 11.66 0.00 11.29
CA GLU A 60 10.50 0.89 11.41
C GLU A 60 10.42 1.82 10.19
N LYS A 61 11.53 2.43 9.80
CA LYS A 61 11.59 3.33 8.64
C LYS A 61 11.23 2.62 7.33
N VAL A 62 11.77 1.42 7.10
CA VAL A 62 11.48 0.63 5.90
C VAL A 62 10.00 0.24 5.86
N GLN A 63 9.44 -0.22 6.98
CA GLN A 63 8.03 -0.57 7.05
C GLN A 63 7.12 0.62 6.73
N ASN A 64 7.38 1.76 7.38
CA ASN A 64 6.57 2.95 7.17
C ASN A 64 6.76 3.53 5.76
N LEU A 65 7.97 3.43 5.18
CA LEU A 65 8.24 3.86 3.82
C LEU A 65 7.46 3.03 2.79
N VAL A 66 7.44 1.70 2.92
CA VAL A 66 6.67 0.83 2.01
C VAL A 66 5.18 1.12 2.12
N LYS A 67 4.62 1.19 3.33
CA LYS A 67 3.20 1.53 3.56
C LYS A 67 2.84 2.92 3.02
N THR A 68 3.74 3.89 3.16
CA THR A 68 3.57 5.24 2.62
C THR A 68 3.58 5.23 1.09
N TRP A 69 4.57 4.55 0.49
CA TRP A 69 4.68 4.44 -0.96
C TRP A 69 3.43 3.81 -1.59
N GLU A 70 2.95 2.69 -1.04
CA GLU A 70 1.70 2.07 -1.48
C GLU A 70 0.51 3.03 -1.38
N MET A 71 0.39 3.75 -0.27
CA MET A 71 -0.65 4.77 -0.09
C MET A 71 -0.58 5.83 -1.19
N GLU A 72 0.61 6.37 -1.47
CA GLU A 72 0.79 7.41 -2.47
C GLU A 72 0.43 6.91 -3.87
N ILE A 73 0.91 5.74 -4.29
CA ILE A 73 0.65 5.24 -5.65
C ILE A 73 -0.83 4.88 -5.87
N ILE A 74 -1.52 4.40 -4.83
CA ILE A 74 -2.92 3.99 -4.91
C ILE A 74 -3.83 5.21 -4.84
N HIS A 75 -3.59 6.13 -3.89
CA HIS A 75 -4.56 7.15 -3.52
C HIS A 75 -4.24 8.56 -4.04
N LYS A 76 -2.99 8.90 -4.36
CA LYS A 76 -2.66 10.23 -4.89
C LYS A 76 -2.73 10.24 -6.42
N ILE A 77 -3.37 11.26 -6.99
CA ILE A 77 -3.51 11.40 -8.45
C ILE A 77 -2.23 11.97 -9.07
N SER A 78 -1.69 13.05 -8.52
CA SER A 78 -0.52 13.75 -9.07
C SER A 78 0.77 13.06 -8.64
N PRO A 79 1.66 12.67 -9.56
CA PRO A 79 3.00 12.19 -9.19
C PRO A 79 3.82 13.22 -8.41
N GLU A 80 3.58 14.51 -8.62
CA GLU A 80 4.25 15.62 -7.93
C GLU A 80 3.92 15.68 -6.43
N ASP A 81 2.81 15.04 -6.01
CA ASP A 81 2.44 14.92 -4.61
C ASP A 81 3.19 13.78 -3.90
N TYR A 82 4.04 13.02 -4.62
CA TYR A 82 4.70 11.82 -4.09
C TYR A 82 5.99 12.24 -3.40
N LYS A 83 6.13 11.83 -2.14
CA LYS A 83 7.27 12.20 -1.29
C LYS A 83 8.11 11.00 -0.88
N SER A 84 7.60 9.78 -1.08
CA SER A 84 8.31 8.54 -0.77
C SER A 84 9.35 8.13 -1.83
N ILE A 85 9.26 8.66 -3.06
CA ILE A 85 10.11 8.25 -4.19
C ILE A 85 10.59 9.46 -5.00
N ASN A 86 11.72 9.29 -5.70
CA ASN A 86 12.09 10.18 -6.78
C ASN A 86 11.36 9.75 -8.06
N VAL A 87 10.35 10.52 -8.47
CA VAL A 87 9.46 10.18 -9.60
C VAL A 87 10.21 10.00 -10.92
N GLU A 88 11.25 10.79 -11.17
CA GLU A 88 12.04 10.75 -12.42
C GLU A 88 12.95 9.51 -12.50
N LYS A 89 13.44 9.03 -11.36
CA LYS A 89 14.37 7.89 -11.26
C LYS A 89 13.70 6.59 -10.85
N PHE A 90 12.42 6.63 -10.51
CA PHE A 90 11.70 5.47 -9.99
C PHE A 90 11.60 4.37 -11.03
N THR A 91 11.98 3.17 -10.60
CA THR A 91 11.87 1.93 -11.38
C THR A 91 11.30 0.84 -10.49
N PHE A 92 10.36 0.05 -11.02
CA PHE A 92 9.74 -1.07 -10.32
C PHE A 92 9.89 -2.36 -11.12
N SER A 93 10.16 -3.47 -10.43
CA SER A 93 10.12 -4.82 -10.98
C SER A 93 9.59 -5.78 -9.91
N VAL A 94 8.86 -6.80 -10.35
CA VAL A 94 8.35 -7.88 -9.49
C VAL A 94 8.80 -9.22 -10.05
N ASN A 95 9.18 -10.15 -9.17
CA ASN A 95 9.57 -11.53 -9.51
C ASN A 95 10.65 -11.63 -10.61
N GLY A 96 11.61 -10.69 -10.62
CA GLY A 96 12.69 -10.65 -11.63
C GLY A 96 12.22 -10.25 -13.04
N GLY A 97 10.99 -9.74 -13.16
CA GLY A 97 10.42 -9.27 -14.41
C GLY A 97 11.10 -7.99 -14.95
N LYS A 98 10.65 -7.57 -16.14
CA LYS A 98 11.18 -6.37 -16.79
C LYS A 98 10.97 -5.13 -15.90
N PRO A 99 12.01 -4.33 -15.62
CA PRO A 99 11.85 -3.07 -14.92
C PRO A 99 10.96 -2.10 -15.70
N MET A 100 10.06 -1.41 -14.98
CA MET A 100 9.13 -0.43 -15.51
C MET A 100 9.34 0.94 -14.85
N SER A 101 9.26 1.98 -15.65
CA SER A 101 9.25 3.37 -15.20
C SER A 101 7.94 3.73 -14.50
N ARG A 102 7.93 4.86 -13.77
CA ARG A 102 6.70 5.36 -13.14
C ARG A 102 5.55 5.56 -14.14
N SER A 103 5.82 6.10 -15.32
CA SER A 103 4.82 6.33 -16.39
C SER A 103 4.20 5.03 -16.91
N GLU A 104 4.97 3.93 -16.91
CA GLU A 104 4.44 2.61 -17.26
C GLU A 104 3.59 2.05 -16.12
N THR A 105 4.08 2.10 -14.87
CA THR A 105 3.35 1.58 -13.70
C THR A 105 2.01 2.27 -13.46
N SER A 106 1.88 3.57 -13.75
CA SER A 106 0.64 4.32 -13.50
C SER A 106 -0.54 3.87 -14.37
N LYS A 107 -0.27 3.25 -15.52
CA LYS A 107 -1.29 2.79 -16.47
C LYS A 107 -1.90 1.44 -16.08
N LEU A 108 -1.22 0.68 -15.23
CA LEU A 108 -1.61 -0.69 -14.90
C LEU A 108 -2.58 -0.76 -13.71
N GLY A 109 -2.45 0.15 -12.74
CA GLY A 109 -3.08 0.00 -11.42
C GLY A 109 -2.23 -0.88 -10.49
N SER A 110 -2.41 -0.72 -9.18
CA SER A 110 -1.55 -1.33 -8.15
C SER A 110 -1.59 -2.85 -8.15
N TYR A 111 -2.77 -3.47 -8.10
CA TYR A 111 -2.88 -4.93 -8.06
C TYR A 111 -2.35 -5.59 -9.34
N ASN A 112 -2.65 -5.02 -10.50
CA ASN A 112 -2.07 -5.49 -11.77
C ASN A 112 -0.55 -5.37 -11.81
N LEU A 113 0.00 -4.30 -11.22
CA LEU A 113 1.43 -4.09 -11.10
C LEU A 113 2.10 -5.13 -10.18
N PHE A 114 1.51 -5.38 -9.01
CA PHE A 114 2.08 -6.25 -7.98
C PHE A 114 1.92 -7.73 -8.30
N LEU A 115 0.89 -8.10 -9.05
CA LEU A 115 0.58 -9.50 -9.35
C LEU A 115 1.03 -9.92 -10.75
N GLN A 116 1.89 -9.14 -11.41
CA GLN A 116 2.49 -9.58 -12.67
C GLN A 116 3.19 -10.92 -12.50
N THR A 117 2.97 -11.79 -13.47
CA THR A 117 3.38 -13.18 -13.40
C THR A 117 3.68 -13.74 -14.78
N SER A 118 4.61 -14.68 -14.83
CA SER A 118 4.89 -15.49 -16.02
C SER A 118 4.13 -16.83 -16.02
N MET A 119 3.24 -17.05 -15.06
CA MET A 119 2.47 -18.30 -14.99
C MET A 119 1.57 -18.48 -16.23
N PRO A 120 1.36 -19.72 -16.69
CA PRO A 120 0.43 -20.02 -17.77
C PRO A 120 -0.98 -19.51 -17.48
N LYS A 121 -1.63 -18.89 -18.47
CA LYS A 121 -2.97 -18.28 -18.33
C LYS A 121 -4.03 -19.20 -17.73
N HIS A 122 -3.98 -20.49 -18.05
CA HIS A 122 -4.96 -21.46 -17.55
C HIS A 122 -4.83 -21.77 -16.04
N LEU A 123 -3.75 -21.30 -15.39
CA LEU A 123 -3.54 -21.41 -13.94
C LEU A 123 -3.85 -20.10 -13.20
N LEU A 124 -4.27 -19.06 -13.93
CA LEU A 124 -4.56 -17.75 -13.35
C LEU A 124 -6.03 -17.65 -12.96
N GLU A 125 -6.30 -17.64 -11.66
CA GLU A 125 -7.60 -17.19 -11.12
C GLU A 125 -7.78 -15.66 -11.30
N TYR A 126 -6.66 -14.94 -11.35
CA TYR A 126 -6.59 -13.51 -11.61
C TYR A 126 -5.53 -13.24 -12.67
N ASP A 127 -5.94 -12.69 -13.82
CA ASP A 127 -5.04 -12.34 -14.91
C ASP A 127 -4.81 -10.82 -14.94
N PRO A 128 -3.65 -10.32 -14.47
CA PRO A 128 -3.37 -8.88 -14.43
C PRO A 128 -3.24 -8.25 -15.83
N SER A 129 -3.13 -9.06 -16.91
CA SER A 129 -2.98 -8.56 -18.28
C SER A 129 -4.29 -8.16 -18.95
N VAL A 130 -5.44 -8.56 -18.38
CA VAL A 130 -6.77 -8.28 -18.93
C VAL A 130 -7.64 -7.43 -17.99
N GLU A 131 -7.19 -7.21 -16.75
CA GLU A 131 -7.90 -6.43 -15.74
C GLU A 131 -7.65 -4.94 -15.93
N MET A 132 -8.71 -4.14 -15.82
CA MET A 132 -8.60 -2.69 -15.79
C MET A 132 -8.16 -2.24 -14.39
N PRO A 133 -7.47 -1.09 -14.26
CA PRO A 133 -7.06 -0.58 -12.94
C PRO A 133 -8.23 -0.49 -11.95
N GLU A 134 -9.38 0.00 -12.39
CA GLU A 134 -10.57 0.17 -11.56
C GLU A 134 -11.20 -1.17 -11.16
N SER A 135 -11.29 -2.14 -12.08
CA SER A 135 -11.84 -3.47 -11.78
C SER A 135 -10.93 -4.23 -10.82
N SER A 136 -9.61 -4.14 -11.01
CA SER A 136 -8.65 -4.74 -10.09
C SER A 136 -8.83 -4.23 -8.66
N GLN A 137 -8.89 -2.91 -8.47
CA GLN A 137 -9.09 -2.28 -7.18
C GLN A 137 -10.40 -2.76 -6.53
N GLN A 138 -11.49 -2.78 -7.31
CA GLN A 138 -12.80 -3.19 -6.81
C GLN A 138 -12.82 -4.65 -6.36
N VAL A 139 -12.23 -5.55 -7.14
CA VAL A 139 -12.17 -6.98 -6.80
C VAL A 139 -11.45 -7.20 -5.47
N PHE A 140 -10.26 -6.61 -5.28
CA PHE A 140 -9.49 -6.83 -4.06
C PHE A 140 -10.09 -6.15 -2.83
N VAL A 141 -10.65 -4.95 -2.96
CA VAL A 141 -11.34 -4.27 -1.84
C VAL A 141 -12.61 -5.04 -1.43
N ALA A 142 -13.35 -5.57 -2.40
CA ALA A 142 -14.52 -6.39 -2.11
C ALA A 142 -14.13 -7.71 -1.43
N THR A 143 -13.04 -8.35 -1.89
CA THR A 143 -12.57 -9.65 -1.37
C THR A 143 -11.97 -9.53 0.04
N PHE A 144 -11.21 -8.46 0.30
CA PHE A 144 -10.47 -8.23 1.54
C PHE A 144 -10.96 -6.94 2.21
N PRO A 145 -12.17 -6.93 2.80
CA PRO A 145 -12.78 -5.71 3.33
C PRO A 145 -12.01 -5.09 4.50
N ARG A 146 -11.20 -5.88 5.21
CA ARG A 146 -10.28 -5.41 6.26
C ARG A 146 -8.96 -4.83 5.72
N GLY A 147 -8.76 -4.88 4.41
CA GLY A 147 -7.50 -4.54 3.75
C GLY A 147 -6.48 -5.68 3.80
N PHE A 148 -5.28 -5.38 3.29
CA PHE A 148 -4.17 -6.33 3.16
C PHE A 148 -2.98 -5.81 3.99
N ALA A 149 -2.77 -6.40 5.15
CA ALA A 149 -1.74 -5.93 6.07
C ALA A 149 -0.34 -6.25 5.51
N LEU A 150 0.61 -5.35 5.72
CA LEU A 150 2.03 -5.51 5.39
C LEU A 150 2.86 -5.42 6.67
N GLU A 151 3.77 -6.36 6.83
CA GLU A 151 4.77 -6.37 7.89
C GLU A 151 6.17 -6.59 7.30
N ILE A 152 7.13 -5.77 7.74
CA ILE A 152 8.54 -6.05 7.52
C ILE A 152 9.00 -7.00 8.62
N LEU A 153 9.48 -8.18 8.22
CA LEU A 153 9.93 -9.23 9.14
C LEU A 153 11.40 -9.08 9.51
N GLN A 154 12.21 -8.62 8.57
CA GLN A 154 13.65 -8.46 8.75
C GLN A 154 14.21 -7.50 7.70
N VAL A 155 15.14 -6.64 8.09
CA VAL A 155 15.96 -5.87 7.15
C VAL A 155 17.37 -6.45 7.15
N TYR A 156 17.87 -6.83 5.98
CA TYR A 156 19.17 -7.48 5.78
C TYR A 156 20.29 -6.49 5.49
N SER A 157 19.98 -5.32 4.93
CA SER A 157 20.98 -4.32 4.55
C SER A 157 20.49 -2.89 4.73
N GLY A 158 21.45 -1.99 4.98
CA GLY A 158 21.24 -0.55 5.09
C GLY A 158 21.47 0.21 3.78
N PRO A 159 21.23 1.53 3.76
CA PRO A 159 21.45 2.36 2.57
C PRO A 159 22.87 2.21 2.00
N PRO A 160 23.04 2.34 0.66
CA PRO A 160 22.06 2.81 -0.31
C PRO A 160 21.11 1.72 -0.83
N ALA A 161 21.36 0.44 -0.53
CA ALA A 161 20.57 -0.69 -1.03
C ALA A 161 19.93 -1.44 0.14
N ILE A 162 18.62 -1.27 0.30
CA ILE A 162 17.85 -1.99 1.31
C ILE A 162 17.35 -3.32 0.72
N VAL A 163 17.64 -4.40 1.43
CA VAL A 163 17.06 -5.73 1.20
C VAL A 163 16.31 -6.11 2.47
N TYR A 164 15.08 -6.58 2.34
CA TYR A 164 14.23 -6.94 3.48
C TYR A 164 13.37 -8.15 3.14
N LYS A 165 12.92 -8.84 4.18
CA LYS A 165 11.88 -9.87 4.12
C LYS A 165 10.58 -9.27 4.62
N PHE A 166 9.47 -9.58 3.98
CA PHE A 166 8.16 -9.09 4.37
C PHE A 166 7.12 -10.20 4.40
N ARG A 167 5.97 -9.85 4.97
CA ARG A 167 4.77 -10.67 5.04
C ARG A 167 3.58 -9.81 4.70
N HIS A 168 2.69 -10.39 3.91
CA HIS A 168 1.40 -9.80 3.59
C HIS A 168 0.30 -10.77 3.97
N TRP A 169 -0.79 -10.27 4.56
CA TRP A 169 -1.94 -11.12 4.88
C TRP A 169 -3.27 -10.38 4.92
N ALA A 170 -4.34 -11.13 4.69
CA ALA A 170 -5.72 -10.73 4.95
C ALA A 170 -6.61 -11.97 5.13
N PHE A 171 -7.92 -11.73 5.25
CA PHE A 171 -8.94 -12.76 5.33
C PHE A 171 -9.90 -12.63 4.16
N MET A 172 -10.16 -13.73 3.46
CA MET A 172 -11.02 -13.77 2.27
C MET A 172 -12.51 -13.77 2.70
N GLU A 173 -13.00 -12.61 3.10
CA GLU A 173 -14.36 -12.42 3.64
C GLU A 173 -15.35 -11.93 2.59
N GLY A 174 -14.86 -11.51 1.42
CA GLY A 174 -15.69 -11.24 0.25
C GLY A 174 -15.48 -12.25 -0.88
N PRO A 175 -16.34 -12.19 -1.90
CA PRO A 175 -16.23 -13.06 -3.06
C PRO A 175 -15.04 -12.67 -3.93
N PHE A 176 -14.40 -13.65 -4.56
CA PHE A 176 -13.28 -13.43 -5.48
C PHE A 176 -13.52 -14.19 -6.78
N LYS A 177 -13.67 -13.49 -7.90
CA LYS A 177 -13.69 -14.08 -9.25
C LYS A 177 -14.66 -15.27 -9.42
N GLY A 178 -15.83 -15.20 -8.76
CA GLY A 178 -16.87 -16.24 -8.80
C GLY A 178 -16.82 -17.23 -7.64
N HIS A 179 -15.78 -17.19 -6.82
CA HIS A 179 -15.65 -17.98 -5.59
C HIS A 179 -16.33 -17.27 -4.42
N ALA A 180 -17.02 -18.05 -3.58
CA ALA A 180 -17.63 -17.58 -2.34
C ALA A 180 -16.56 -17.21 -1.29
N PRO A 181 -16.86 -16.30 -0.35
CA PRO A 181 -15.94 -15.99 0.75
C PRO A 181 -15.69 -17.24 1.61
N THR A 182 -14.42 -17.47 1.96
CA THR A 182 -14.01 -18.63 2.77
C THR A 182 -13.82 -18.25 4.25
N GLY A 183 -13.57 -16.97 4.54
CA GLY A 183 -13.18 -16.49 5.87
C GLY A 183 -11.75 -16.89 6.26
N GLU A 184 -11.03 -17.60 5.40
CA GLU A 184 -9.67 -18.09 5.67
C GLU A 184 -8.62 -17.00 5.51
N LYS A 185 -7.51 -17.16 6.23
CA LYS A 185 -6.35 -16.28 6.10
C LYS A 185 -5.62 -16.59 4.80
N VAL A 186 -5.45 -15.58 3.96
CA VAL A 186 -4.54 -15.59 2.82
C VAL A 186 -3.27 -14.87 3.26
N GLU A 187 -2.12 -15.53 3.13
CA GLU A 187 -0.83 -15.02 3.61
C GLU A 187 0.28 -15.41 2.64
N PHE A 188 1.21 -14.49 2.40
CA PHE A 188 2.43 -14.79 1.67
C PHE A 188 3.62 -14.00 2.20
N PHE A 189 4.80 -14.45 1.80
CA PHE A 189 6.10 -13.90 2.20
C PHE A 189 6.92 -13.59 0.97
N GLY A 190 7.78 -12.59 1.07
CA GLY A 190 8.76 -12.21 0.04
C GLY A 190 10.04 -11.66 0.64
#